data_AF-A0A948SVK0-F1
#
_entry.id   AF-A0A948SVK0-F1
#
_cell.length_a   1.000
_cell.length_b   1.000
_cell.length_c   1.000
_cell.angle_alpha   90.00
_cell.angle_beta   90.00
_cell.angle_gamma   90.00
#
_symmetry.space_group_name_H-M   'P 1'
#
loop_
_entity.id
_entity.type
_entity.pdbx_description
1 polymer ?
#
loop_
_entity_poly.entity_id
_entity_poly.type
_entity_poly.pdbx_seq_one_letter_code
_entity_poly.pdbx_strand_id
1 'polypeptide(L)' 'MFASINSATLFGIEGAPVCVEVHIGAGLPGFSVVGLPDEACREARDRVRA' A
#
# COMPACT_ATOMS: atom_id res chain seq x y z
N MET A 1 -4.39 0.27 -15.48
CA MET A 1 -3.47 1.42 -15.26
C MET A 1 -2.50 1.03 -14.17
N PHE A 2 -1.21 1.25 -14.38
CA PHE A 2 -0.14 0.94 -13.41
C PHE A 2 0.54 2.23 -12.97
N ALA A 3 0.85 2.34 -11.67
CA ALA A 3 1.60 3.44 -11.09
C ALA A 3 2.59 2.90 -10.05
N SER A 4 3.72 3.58 -9.90
CA SER A 4 4.77 3.25 -8.93
C SER A 4 5.30 4.53 -8.29
N ILE A 5 5.59 4.47 -6.99
CA ILE A 5 6.09 5.61 -6.21
C ILE A 5 7.16 5.16 -5.20
N ASN A 6 8.25 5.91 -5.11
CA ASN A 6 9.26 5.74 -4.07
C ASN A 6 8.72 6.22 -2.73
N SER A 7 8.91 5.43 -1.69
CA SER A 7 8.41 5.67 -0.34
C SER A 7 9.39 5.13 0.70
N ALA A 8 8.99 5.15 1.97
CA ALA A 8 9.74 4.58 3.08
C ALA A 8 8.80 3.94 4.10
N THR A 9 9.30 2.93 4.81
CA THR A 9 8.62 2.29 5.95
C THR A 9 9.57 2.16 7.13
N LEU A 10 9.06 1.74 8.28
CA LEU A 10 9.87 1.40 9.45
C LEU A 10 10.10 -0.10 9.53
N PHE A 11 11.33 -0.50 9.80
CA PHE A 11 11.70 -1.85 10.20
C PHE A 11 12.30 -1.79 11.62
N GLY A 12 11.45 -1.99 12.62
CA GLY A 12 11.80 -1.69 14.01
C GLY A 12 11.97 -0.18 14.20
N ILE A 13 13.21 0.27 14.45
CA ILE A 13 13.57 1.70 14.62
C ILE A 13 14.25 2.31 13.39
N GLU A 14 14.53 1.49 12.36
CA GLU A 14 15.24 1.94 11.17
C GLU A 14 14.26 2.28 10.05
N GLY A 15 14.51 3.37 9.34
CA GLY A 15 13.78 3.72 8.12
C GLY A 15 14.32 2.92 6.93
N ALA A 16 13.44 2.18 6.26
CA ALA A 16 13.76 1.40 5.07
C ALA A 16 13.09 2.01 3.83
N PRO A 17 13.82 2.29 2.74
CA PRO A 17 13.21 2.73 1.49
C PRO A 17 12.37 1.59 0.89
N VAL A 18 11.21 1.91 0.34
CA VAL A 18 10.32 0.95 -0.32
C VAL A 18 9.74 1.52 -1.61
N CYS A 19 9.43 0.65 -2.57
CA CYS A 19 8.68 1.01 -3.77
C CYS A 19 7.24 0.54 -3.59
N VAL A 20 6.28 1.45 -3.73
CA VAL A 20 4.85 1.12 -3.69
C VAL A 20 4.34 1.06 -5.11
N GLU A 21 3.72 -0.05 -5.46
CA GLU A 21 3.12 -0.29 -6.77
C GLU A 21 1.61 -0.39 -6.66
N VAL A 22 0.91 0.21 -7.63
CA VAL A 22 -0.54 0.21 -7.69
C VAL A 22 -0.98 -0.18 -9.09
N HIS A 23 -1.95 -1.09 -9.16
CA HIS A 23 -2.60 -1.46 -10.40
C HIS A 23 -4.11 -1.27 -10.27
N ILE A 24 -4.70 -0.62 -11.27
CA ILE A 24 -6.14 -0.42 -11.41
C ILE A 24 -6.61 -1.17 -12.66
N GLY A 25 -7.49 -2.15 -12.48
CA GLY A 25 -8.11 -2.93 -13.54
C GLY A 25 -9.60 -2.60 -13.71
N ALA A 26 -10.20 -3.12 -14.79
CA ALA A 26 -11.66 -3.10 -14.97
C ALA A 26 -12.30 -4.28 -14.22
N GLY A 27 -13.49 -4.09 -13.66
CA GLY A 27 -14.21 -5.12 -12.91
C GLY A 27 -15.07 -4.55 -11.80
N LEU A 28 -15.46 -5.41 -10.86
CA LEU A 28 -16.21 -5.01 -9.67
C LEU A 28 -15.33 -4.16 -8.73
N PRO A 29 -15.91 -3.20 -7.98
CA PRO A 29 -15.17 -2.42 -7.00
C PRO A 29 -14.48 -3.32 -5.97
N GLY A 30 -13.17 -3.18 -5.88
CA GLY A 30 -12.31 -3.94 -4.98
C GLY A 30 -11.07 -3.14 -4.61
N PHE A 31 -10.54 -3.37 -3.42
CA PHE A 31 -9.28 -2.78 -2.99
C PHE A 31 -8.58 -3.75 -2.05
N SER A 32 -7.34 -4.09 -2.39
CA SER A 32 -6.50 -5.02 -1.65
C SER A 32 -5.11 -4.42 -1.53
N VAL A 33 -4.49 -4.57 -0.36
CA VAL A 33 -3.10 -4.21 -0.10
C VAL A 33 -2.35 -5.50 0.21
N VAL A 34 -1.21 -5.71 -0.44
CA VAL A 34 -0.37 -6.91 -0.31
C VAL A 34 1.10 -6.50 -0.17
N GLY A 35 1.96 -7.42 0.25
CA GLY A 35 3.41 -7.19 0.35
C GLY A 35 3.89 -7.06 1.79
N LEU A 36 3.57 -5.96 2.47
CA LEU A 36 3.92 -5.76 3.88
C LEU A 36 2.79 -6.21 4.82
N PRO A 37 3.06 -7.04 5.84
CA PRO A 37 2.06 -7.49 6.82
C PRO A 37 1.79 -6.45 7.93
N ASP A 38 1.92 -5.16 7.64
CA ASP A 38 1.82 -4.09 8.64
C ASP A 38 0.36 -3.67 8.91
N GLU A 39 -0.03 -3.57 10.19
CA GLU A 39 -1.37 -3.11 10.57
C GLU A 39 -1.64 -1.67 10.10
N ALA A 40 -0.64 -0.79 10.07
CA ALA A 40 -0.79 0.56 9.55
C ALA A 40 -1.17 0.56 8.06
N CYS A 41 -0.62 -0.39 7.28
CA CYS A 41 -1.03 -0.61 5.89
C CYS A 41 -2.47 -1.16 5.80
N ARG A 42 -2.86 -2.02 6.75
CA ARG A 42 -4.21 -2.57 6.81
C ARG A 42 -5.25 -1.50 7.13
N GLU A 43 -4.98 -0.59 8.06
CA GLU A 43 -5.86 0.54 8.40
C GLU A 43 -5.89 1.61 7.30
N ALA A 44 -4.79 1.79 6.56
CA ALA A 44 -4.73 2.77 5.48
C ALA A 44 -5.81 2.52 4.41
N ARG A 45 -6.11 1.25 4.11
CA ARG A 45 -7.23 0.89 3.22
C ARG A 45 -8.55 1.50 3.67
N ASP A 46 -8.84 1.41 4.96
CA ASP A 46 -10.13 1.82 5.50
C ASP A 46 -10.22 3.36 5.51
N ARG A 47 -9.11 4.06 5.79
CA ARG A 47 -9.02 5.53 5.66
C ARG A 47 -9.23 6.05 4.24
N VAL A 48 -8.73 5.34 3.23
CA VAL A 48 -8.88 5.74 1.82
C VAL A 48 -10.31 5.54 1.31
N ARG A 49 -11.07 4.63 1.93
CA ARG A 49 -12.46 4.32 1.56
C ARG A 49 -13.52 5.17 2.28
N ALA A 50 -13.17 5.78 3.42
CA ALA A 50 -14.06 6.68 4.18
C ALA A 50 -14.25 8.02 3.47
#